data_AF-A0A0F9EH07-F1
#
_entry.id   AF-A0A0F9EH07-F1
#
_cell.length_a   1.000
_cell.length_b   1.000
_cell.length_c   1.000
_cell.angle_alpha   90.00
_cell.angle_beta   90.00
_cell.angle_gamma   90.00
#
_symmetry.space_group_name_H-M   'P 1'
#
loop_
_entity.id
_entity.type
_entity.pdbx_description
1 polymer ?
#
loop_
_entity_poly.entity_id
_entity_poly.type
_entity_poly.pdbx_seq_one_letter_code
_entity_poly.pdbx_strand_id
1 'polypeptide(L)'
;MTDYDKKAHHECYECVHRRNVPGNCHIECAKPDPEMTSNAHGIKNGWFIYPHLFDPVWKTKQCINFEAKQSEENAVTDAVSGAVSGAVSRQDYTSAGKTQV
;
A
#
# COMPACT_ATOMS: atom_id res chain seq x y z
N MET A 1 -5.08 14.03 13.84
CA MET A 1 -4.20 13.23 12.96
C MET A 1 -5.12 12.58 11.95
N THR A 2 -5.06 13.05 10.71
CA THR A 2 -6.05 12.67 9.68
C THR A 2 -5.70 11.28 9.13
N ASP A 3 -6.65 10.57 8.52
CA ASP A 3 -6.38 9.25 7.94
C ASP A 3 -5.35 9.29 6.79
N TYR A 4 -5.08 10.48 6.26
CA TYR A 4 -4.03 10.73 5.27
C TYR A 4 -2.61 10.58 5.87
N ASP A 5 -2.41 10.95 7.13
CA ASP A 5 -1.10 10.87 7.81
C ASP A 5 -0.66 9.42 8.01
N LYS A 6 -1.61 8.49 8.27
CA LYS A 6 -1.31 7.06 8.48
C LYS A 6 -0.82 6.35 7.21
N LYS A 7 -1.10 6.88 6.03
CA LYS A 7 -0.78 6.23 4.75
C LYS A 7 0.66 6.52 4.29
N ALA A 8 1.22 7.68 4.63
CA ALA A 8 2.54 8.12 4.18
C ALA A 8 3.71 7.24 4.69
N HIS A 9 3.50 6.53 5.79
CA HIS A 9 4.51 5.69 6.41
C HIS A 9 4.51 4.25 5.85
N HIS A 10 3.33 3.71 5.55
CA HIS A 10 3.18 2.30 5.15
C HIS A 10 3.68 2.00 3.73
N GLU A 11 3.67 3.00 2.83
CA GLU A 11 4.13 2.85 1.44
C GLU A 11 5.56 2.28 1.34
N CYS A 12 6.43 2.55 2.32
CA CYS A 12 7.80 2.06 2.28
C CYS A 12 7.88 0.52 2.37
N TYR A 13 6.90 -0.12 3.03
CA TYR A 13 6.85 -1.59 3.14
C TYR A 13 6.41 -2.25 1.82
N GLU A 14 5.57 -1.55 1.07
CA GLU A 14 5.02 -1.96 -0.22
C GLU A 14 5.92 -1.54 -1.40
N CYS A 15 6.95 -0.72 -1.16
CA CYS A 15 7.84 -0.22 -2.21
C CYS A 15 8.82 -1.29 -2.73
N VAL A 16 9.01 -1.37 -4.05
CA VAL A 16 9.98 -2.27 -4.71
C VAL A 16 11.43 -1.96 -4.31
N HIS A 17 11.71 -0.71 -3.94
CA HIS A 17 13.05 -0.25 -3.55
C HIS A 17 13.40 -0.53 -2.09
N ARG A 18 12.48 -1.12 -1.31
CA ARG A 18 12.72 -1.50 0.08
C ARG A 18 13.72 -2.64 0.18
N ARG A 19 14.71 -2.48 1.06
CA ARG A 19 15.66 -3.52 1.47
C ARG A 19 15.50 -3.82 2.97
N ASN A 20 15.75 -5.07 3.32
CA ASN A 20 15.79 -5.51 4.71
C ASN A 20 17.21 -5.34 5.25
N VAL A 21 17.34 -4.82 6.47
CA VAL A 21 18.65 -4.73 7.13
C VAL A 21 18.83 -5.96 8.04
N PRO A 22 19.84 -6.82 7.80
CA PRO A 22 20.04 -8.02 8.60
C PRO A 22 20.22 -7.70 10.10
N GLY A 23 19.48 -8.40 10.95
CA GLY A 23 19.56 -8.22 12.40
C GLY A 23 18.92 -6.94 12.94
N ASN A 24 18.16 -6.21 12.13
CA ASN A 24 17.46 -4.99 12.52
C ASN A 24 15.98 -5.03 12.10
N CYS A 25 15.11 -4.31 12.81
CA CYS A 25 13.71 -4.12 12.42
C CYS A 25 13.50 -2.94 11.46
N HIS A 26 14.49 -2.06 11.34
CA HIS A 26 14.50 -0.96 10.39
C HIS A 26 14.72 -1.43 8.96
N ILE A 27 14.47 -0.52 8.01
CA ILE A 27 14.62 -0.78 6.58
C ILE A 27 15.70 0.12 5.96
N GLU A 28 16.13 -0.29 4.77
CA GLU A 28 17.00 0.48 3.89
C GLU A 28 16.25 0.79 2.57
N CYS A 29 16.57 1.93 1.95
CA CYS A 29 16.02 2.35 0.66
C CYS A 29 17.09 2.33 -0.43
N ALA A 30 16.84 1.60 -1.53
CA ALA A 30 17.74 1.53 -2.67
C ALA A 30 17.61 2.72 -3.65
N LYS A 31 16.51 3.48 -3.58
CA LYS A 31 16.23 4.64 -4.45
C LYS A 31 15.77 5.83 -3.60
N PRO A 32 16.70 6.53 -2.93
CA PRO A 32 16.36 7.54 -1.95
C PRO A 32 15.69 8.77 -2.59
N ASP A 33 14.73 9.36 -1.88
CA ASP A 33 14.18 10.69 -2.15
C ASP A 33 15.13 11.75 -1.54
N PRO A 34 15.73 12.64 -2.36
CA PRO A 34 16.68 13.64 -1.89
C PRO A 34 16.06 14.68 -0.95
N GLU A 35 14.74 14.83 -0.97
CA GLU A 35 14.01 15.80 -0.15
C GLU A 35 13.29 15.12 1.04
N MET A 36 13.61 13.86 1.34
CA MET A 36 12.98 13.12 2.44
C MET A 36 13.25 13.82 3.78
N THR A 37 12.19 14.08 4.53
CA THR A 37 12.25 14.74 5.85
C THR A 37 11.64 13.85 6.92
N SER A 38 12.05 14.10 8.17
CA SER A 38 11.65 13.29 9.33
C SER A 38 11.42 14.14 10.58
N ASN A 39 10.64 13.58 11.51
CA ASN A 39 10.45 14.15 12.84
C ASN A 39 11.77 14.18 13.63
N ALA A 40 12.04 15.31 14.28
CA ALA A 40 13.24 15.50 15.11
C ALA A 40 13.40 14.41 16.19
N HIS A 41 12.30 13.84 16.69
CA HIS A 41 12.33 12.74 17.65
C HIS A 41 12.95 11.46 17.07
N GLY A 42 12.59 11.09 15.83
CA GLY A 42 13.14 9.90 15.17
C GLY A 42 14.62 10.04 14.86
N ILE A 43 15.04 11.23 14.41
CA ILE A 43 16.46 11.54 14.14
C ILE A 43 17.28 11.48 15.44
N LYS A 44 16.82 12.14 16.52
CA LYS A 44 17.55 12.19 17.80
C LYS A 44 17.77 10.82 18.44
N ASN A 45 16.82 9.90 18.28
CA ASN A 45 16.91 8.55 18.83
C ASN A 45 17.60 7.55 17.88
N GLY A 46 18.04 7.99 16.70
CA GLY A 46 18.65 7.10 15.71
C GLY A 46 17.67 6.12 15.05
N TRP A 47 16.37 6.39 15.13
CA TRP A 47 15.32 5.58 14.48
C TRP A 47 15.06 5.99 13.04
N PHE A 48 15.67 7.09 12.59
CA PHE A 48 15.56 7.57 11.22
C PHE A 48 16.92 8.01 10.68
N ILE A 49 17.73 7.04 10.24
CA ILE A 49 19.00 7.25 9.55
C ILE A 49 18.78 6.94 8.06
N TYR A 50 18.13 7.86 7.36
CA TYR A 50 17.78 7.68 5.95
C TYR A 50 19.00 7.91 5.04
N PRO A 51 19.23 7.09 4.01
CA PRO A 51 18.38 5.98 3.54
C PRO A 51 18.73 4.58 4.07
N HIS A 52 19.76 4.45 4.92
CA HIS A 52 20.37 3.15 5.21
C HIS A 52 19.77 2.39 6.41
N LEU A 53 19.13 3.07 7.35
CA LEU A 53 18.59 2.47 8.56
C LEU A 53 17.50 3.36 9.16
N PHE A 54 16.25 3.18 8.74
CA PHE A 54 15.15 4.01 9.23
C PHE A 54 13.85 3.25 9.43
N ASP A 55 13.03 3.72 10.36
CA ASP A 55 11.62 3.34 10.50
C ASP A 55 10.74 4.38 9.76
N PRO A 56 9.98 3.96 8.72
CA PRO A 56 9.09 4.82 7.96
C PRO A 56 8.08 5.61 8.79
N VAL A 57 7.73 5.18 10.01
CA VAL A 57 6.81 5.89 10.91
C VAL A 57 7.29 7.31 11.23
N TRP A 58 8.60 7.58 11.12
CA TRP A 58 9.17 8.89 11.40
C TRP A 58 9.26 9.82 10.19
N LYS A 59 8.84 9.40 8.99
CA LYS A 59 8.77 10.26 7.80
C LYS A 59 7.75 11.39 8.00
N THR A 60 7.96 12.55 7.42
CA THR A 60 6.97 13.65 7.45
C THR A 60 6.21 13.83 6.14
N LYS A 61 6.58 13.09 5.10
CA LYS A 61 5.95 13.17 3.77
C LYS A 61 5.99 11.83 3.04
N GLN A 62 5.22 11.74 1.96
CA GLN A 62 5.31 10.64 1.00
C GLN A 62 6.61 10.75 0.17
N CYS A 63 7.10 9.61 -0.28
CA CYS A 63 8.31 9.47 -1.08
C CYS A 63 8.02 9.73 -2.56
N ILE A 64 8.74 10.65 -3.20
CA ILE A 64 8.59 10.92 -4.63
C ILE A 64 9.05 9.73 -5.52
N ASN A 65 9.88 8.86 -4.97
CA ASN A 65 10.44 7.68 -5.64
C ASN A 65 9.70 6.38 -5.28
N PHE A 66 8.50 6.47 -4.72
CA PHE A 66 7.69 5.29 -4.40
C PHE A 66 7.24 4.56 -5.67
N GLU A 67 7.48 3.25 -5.71
CA GLU A 67 7.03 2.35 -6.75
C GLU A 67 6.47 1.08 -6.08
N ALA A 68 5.18 0.81 -6.28
CA ALA A 68 4.50 -0.31 -5.62
C ALA A 68 5.00 -1.67 -6.13
N LYS A 69 5.14 -2.64 -5.23
CA LYS A 69 5.36 -4.05 -5.60
C LYS A 69 4.15 -4.54 -6.38
N GLN A 70 4.41 -5.23 -7.49
CA GLN A 70 3.38 -5.99 -8.18
C GLN A 70 2.95 -7.13 -7.26
N SER A 71 1.73 -7.07 -6.71
CA SER A 71 1.11 -8.22 -6.07
C SER A 71 0.59 -9.16 -7.17
N GLU A 72 0.83 -10.46 -7.03
CA GLU A 72 0.50 -11.46 -8.07
C GLU A 72 -1.01 -11.62 -8.36
N GLU A 73 -1.86 -10.82 -7.73
CA GLU A 73 -3.31 -10.84 -7.90
C GLU A 73 -3.78 -10.30 -9.26
N ASN A 74 -2.95 -9.51 -9.96
CA ASN A 74 -3.26 -9.01 -11.31
C ASN A 74 -2.88 -9.97 -12.45
N ALA A 75 -2.19 -11.09 -12.16
CA ALA A 75 -1.83 -12.06 -13.19
C ALA A 75 -2.95 -13.06 -13.51
N VAL A 76 -3.98 -13.14 -12.66
CA VAL A 76 -5.04 -14.17 -12.77
C VAL A 76 -6.22 -13.72 -13.65
N THR A 77 -6.39 -12.42 -13.90
CA THR A 77 -7.56 -11.91 -14.66
C THR A 77 -7.41 -11.99 -16.19
N ASP A 78 -6.20 -12.10 -16.73
CA ASP A 78 -5.98 -12.24 -18.19
C ASP A 78 -6.05 -13.70 -18.69
N ALA A 79 -6.00 -14.69 -17.80
CA ALA A 79 -6.08 -16.10 -18.19
C ALA A 79 -7.53 -16.64 -18.27
N VAL A 80 -8.54 -15.92 -17.75
CA VAL A 80 -9.91 -16.44 -17.58
C VAL A 80 -10.98 -15.73 -18.44
N SER A 81 -10.59 -14.97 -19.47
CA SER A 81 -11.57 -14.40 -20.44
C SER A 81 -11.91 -15.33 -21.62
N GLY A 82 -11.45 -16.58 -21.58
CA GLY A 82 -11.48 -17.51 -22.71
C GLY A 82 -12.55 -18.60 -22.73
N ALA A 83 -13.56 -18.62 -21.84
CA ALA A 83 -14.67 -19.58 -21.95
C ALA A 83 -15.85 -19.27 -21.01
N VAL A 84 -16.84 -18.47 -21.44
CA VAL A 84 -18.26 -18.79 -21.20
C VAL A 84 -19.14 -17.92 -22.09
N SER A 85 -19.34 -18.34 -23.35
CA SER A 85 -20.57 -18.02 -24.07
C SER A 85 -21.66 -18.94 -23.52
N GLY A 86 -22.39 -18.46 -22.53
CA GLY A 86 -23.48 -19.20 -21.91
C GLY A 86 -24.47 -18.22 -21.29
N ALA A 87 -25.44 -17.79 -22.08
CA ALA A 87 -26.56 -16.98 -21.62
C ALA A 87 -27.32 -17.73 -20.52
N VAL A 88 -27.28 -17.22 -19.29
CA VAL A 88 -28.27 -17.56 -18.27
C VAL A 88 -28.96 -16.25 -17.88
N SER A 89 -30.22 -16.16 -18.30
CA SER A 89 -31.13 -15.06 -18.02
C SER A 89 -31.28 -14.85 -16.51
N ARG A 90 -31.11 -13.60 -16.08
CA ARG A 90 -31.53 -13.13 -14.76
C ARG A 90 -33.06 -13.17 -14.72
N GLN A 91 -33.64 -13.99 -13.86
CA GLN A 91 -35.05 -13.85 -13.51
C GLN A 91 -35.16 -12.81 -12.40
N ASP A 92 -36.08 -11.89 -12.63
CA ASP A 92 -36.39 -10.74 -11.81
C ASP A 92 -36.89 -11.14 -10.42
N TYR A 93 -36.29 -10.55 -9.39
CA TYR A 93 -36.85 -10.55 -8.05
C TYR A 93 -37.92 -9.45 -7.99
N THR A 94 -39.20 -9.84 -7.93
CA THR A 94 -40.30 -8.95 -7.53
C THR A 94 -40.78 -9.41 -6.15
N SER A 95 -40.42 -8.70 -5.08
CA SER A 95 -41.08 -8.88 -3.78
C SER A 95 -42.15 -7.81 -3.57
N ALA A 96 -43.38 -8.29 -3.51
CA ALA A 96 -44.63 -7.60 -3.29
C ALA A 96 -44.63 -6.59 -2.13
N GLY A 97 -45.19 -5.40 -2.40
CA GLY A 97 -45.70 -4.50 -1.39
C GLY A 97 -46.96 -5.11 -0.74
N LYS A 98 -46.96 -5.19 0.59
CA LYS A 98 -48.15 -5.49 1.39
C LYS A 98 -48.85 -4.19 1.76
N THR A 99 -50.06 -4.00 1.25
CA THR A 99 -51.06 -3.04 1.73
C THR A 99 -51.61 -3.52 3.07
N GLN A 100 -51.72 -2.61 4.04
CA GLN A 100 -52.43 -2.82 5.31
C GLN A 100 -53.82 -2.16 5.21
N VAL A 101 -54.78 -2.87 5.77
CA VAL A 101 -56.21 -2.56 5.95
C VAL A 101 -56.46 -1.33 6.82
#